data_AF-A0A090KKT4-F1
#
_entry.id   AF-A0A090KKT4-F1
#
_cell.length_a   1.000
_cell.length_b   1.000
_cell.length_c   1.000
_cell.angle_alpha   90.00
_cell.angle_beta   90.00
_cell.angle_gamma   90.00
#
_symmetry.space_group_name_H-M   'P 1'
#
loop_
_entity.id
_entity.type
_entity.pdbx_description
1 polymer ?
#
loop_
_entity_poly.entity_id
_entity_poly.type
_entity_poly.pdbx_seq_one_letter_code
_entity_poly.pdbx_strand_id
1 'polypeptide(L)'
;MKSTDVYGEALARAKPDPAVIEALGSPIKDGFLVSGNTNVNGASGESNLAIPISGPKGKGTIYVSANKSLGQWNYSGLVVEVGQTHERIDLLQRSAPSNSP
;
A
#
# COMPACT_ATOMS: atom_id res chain seq x y z
N MET A 1 8.17 15.70 -1.31
CA MET A 1 8.90 14.47 -0.91
C MET A 1 8.09 13.57 0.03
N LYS A 2 7.27 14.09 0.96
CA LYS A 2 6.56 13.26 1.97
C LYS A 2 5.54 12.24 1.43
N SER A 3 4.92 12.49 0.29
CA SER A 3 3.99 11.51 -0.32
C SER A 3 4.73 10.33 -0.97
N THR A 4 6.02 10.51 -1.27
CA THR A 4 6.86 9.52 -1.92
C THR A 4 7.25 8.39 -0.96
N ASP A 5 7.45 8.71 0.33
CA ASP A 5 7.78 7.70 1.36
C ASP A 5 6.64 6.68 1.53
N VAL A 6 5.41 7.15 1.74
CA VAL A 6 4.22 6.29 1.90
C VAL A 6 3.91 5.51 0.62
N TYR A 7 4.05 6.17 -0.54
CA TYR A 7 3.87 5.54 -1.86
C TYR A 7 4.88 4.42 -2.11
N GLY A 8 6.17 4.69 -1.87
CA GLY A 8 7.25 3.73 -2.08
C GLY A 8 7.12 2.51 -1.17
N GLU A 9 6.81 2.74 0.10
CA GLU A 9 6.60 1.68 1.09
C GLU A 9 5.42 0.78 0.72
N ALA A 10 4.30 1.37 0.30
CA ALA A 10 3.12 0.64 -0.14
C ALA A 10 3.43 -0.31 -1.31
N LEU A 11 4.18 0.18 -2.31
CA LEU A 11 4.60 -0.64 -3.44
C LEU A 11 5.64 -1.69 -3.05
N ALA A 12 6.59 -1.35 -2.18
CA ALA A 12 7.61 -2.27 -1.72
C ALA A 12 7.04 -3.46 -0.96
N ARG A 13 5.90 -3.27 -0.27
CA ARG A 13 5.16 -4.35 0.41
C ARG A 13 4.23 -5.12 -0.52
N ALA A 14 3.56 -4.44 -1.45
CA ALA A 14 2.61 -5.08 -2.36
C ALA A 14 3.29 -5.92 -3.45
N LYS A 15 4.41 -5.46 -4.02
CA LYS A 15 5.10 -6.15 -5.13
C LYS A 15 5.59 -7.57 -4.80
N PRO A 16 6.19 -7.83 -3.62
CA PRO A 16 6.64 -9.17 -3.25
C PRO A 16 5.59 -10.01 -2.51
N ASP A 17 4.40 -9.47 -2.19
CA ASP A 17 3.40 -10.23 -1.42
C ASP A 17 2.84 -11.39 -2.27
N PRO A 18 2.90 -12.64 -1.76
CA PRO A 18 2.49 -13.81 -2.52
C PRO A 18 1.01 -13.78 -2.89
N ALA A 19 0.11 -13.29 -2.03
CA ALA A 19 -1.31 -13.24 -2.39
C ALA A 19 -1.58 -12.17 -3.44
N VAL A 20 -0.87 -11.04 -3.40
CA VAL A 20 -0.98 -10.02 -4.45
C VAL A 20 -0.47 -10.57 -5.79
N ILE A 21 0.64 -11.32 -5.78
CA ILE A 21 1.16 -12.00 -6.96
C ILE A 21 0.20 -13.10 -7.44
N GLU A 22 -0.43 -13.85 -6.54
CA GLU A 22 -1.41 -14.87 -6.89
C GLU A 22 -2.65 -14.28 -7.56
N ALA A 23 -3.15 -13.15 -7.03
CA ALA A 23 -4.33 -12.46 -7.53
C ALA A 23 -4.07 -11.66 -8.82
N LEU A 24 -2.99 -10.88 -8.88
CA LEU A 24 -2.73 -9.95 -10.00
C LEU A 24 -1.68 -10.47 -11.00
N GLY A 25 -0.87 -11.44 -10.61
CA GLY A 25 0.25 -11.96 -11.39
C GLY A 25 1.53 -11.12 -11.26
N SER A 26 2.66 -11.71 -11.65
CA SER A 26 3.96 -11.02 -11.69
C SER A 26 4.46 -10.89 -13.14
N PRO A 27 5.06 -9.76 -13.54
CA PRO A 27 5.41 -8.60 -12.71
C PRO A 27 4.24 -7.66 -12.45
N ILE A 28 4.18 -7.13 -11.22
CA ILE A 28 3.23 -6.08 -10.81
C ILE A 28 3.81 -4.72 -11.19
N LYS A 29 3.06 -3.95 -11.99
CA LYS A 29 3.37 -2.59 -12.43
C LYS A 29 2.43 -1.59 -11.76
N ASP A 30 3.00 -0.51 -11.24
CA ASP A 30 2.25 0.65 -10.80
C ASP A 30 1.62 1.41 -11.98
N GLY A 31 0.42 1.91 -11.76
CA GLY A 31 -0.32 2.74 -12.70
C GLY A 31 0.07 4.21 -12.59
N PHE A 32 -0.10 4.96 -13.67
CA PHE A 32 0.35 6.35 -13.78
C PHE A 32 -0.45 7.35 -12.92
N LEU A 33 -1.67 7.01 -12.49
CA LEU A 33 -2.59 7.91 -11.81
C LEU A 33 -2.77 7.55 -10.34
N VAL A 34 -1.83 7.99 -9.50
CA VAL A 34 -1.99 7.95 -8.06
C VAL A 34 -2.99 9.02 -7.64
N SER A 35 -4.05 8.60 -6.96
CA SER A 35 -5.06 9.50 -6.41
C SER A 35 -4.98 9.49 -4.89
N GLY A 36 -5.30 10.59 -4.25
CA GLY A 36 -5.29 10.69 -2.80
C GLY A 36 -4.81 12.03 -2.31
N ASN A 37 -4.77 12.20 -1.00
CA ASN A 37 -4.34 13.43 -0.38
C ASN A 37 -3.36 13.15 0.76
N THR A 38 -2.29 13.94 0.80
CA THR A 38 -1.30 13.90 1.87
C THR A 38 -1.26 15.27 2.53
N ASN A 39 -1.79 15.36 3.74
CA ASN A 39 -1.81 16.57 4.56
C ASN A 39 -0.79 16.41 5.68
N VAL A 40 0.30 17.19 5.69
CA VAL A 40 1.29 17.10 6.77
C VAL A 40 1.60 18.50 7.29
N ASN A 41 1.43 18.68 8.60
CA ASN A 41 1.73 19.92 9.30
C ASN A 41 2.77 19.67 10.40
N GLY A 42 4.04 19.97 10.11
CA GLY A 42 5.14 19.74 11.04
C GLY A 42 5.30 18.27 11.46
N ALA A 43 5.06 18.03 12.76
CA ALA A 43 5.17 16.72 13.40
C ALA A 43 3.91 15.85 13.27
N SER A 44 2.79 16.42 12.78
CA SER A 44 1.53 15.70 12.57
C SER A 44 1.14 15.67 11.09
N GLY A 45 0.28 14.74 10.71
CA GLY A 45 -0.23 14.63 9.36
C GLY A 45 -1.03 13.37 9.10
N GLU A 46 -1.60 13.29 7.91
CA GLU A 46 -2.36 12.17 7.39
C GLU A 46 -2.03 11.99 5.91
N SER A 47 -1.96 10.74 5.47
CA SER A 47 -1.77 10.37 4.07
C SER A 47 -2.73 9.24 3.74
N ASN A 48 -3.64 9.52 2.81
CA ASN A 48 -4.57 8.56 2.26
C ASN A 48 -4.32 8.50 0.75
N LEU A 49 -3.74 7.40 0.27
CA LEU A 49 -3.40 7.22 -1.15
C LEU A 49 -4.07 5.97 -1.70
N ALA A 50 -4.51 6.08 -2.95
CA ALA A 50 -5.01 5.02 -3.80
C ALA A 50 -4.06 4.89 -4.99
N ILE A 51 -3.32 3.78 -5.04
CA ILE A 51 -2.29 3.52 -6.03
C ILE A 51 -2.78 2.38 -6.92
N PRO A 52 -3.23 2.66 -8.15
CA PRO A 52 -3.61 1.59 -9.07
C PRO A 52 -2.38 0.75 -9.42
N ILE A 53 -2.54 -0.56 -9.42
CA ILE A 53 -1.53 -1.54 -9.82
C ILE A 53 -2.12 -2.54 -10.81
N SER A 54 -1.26 -3.11 -11.65
CA SER A 54 -1.67 -4.03 -12.70
C SER A 54 -0.65 -5.13 -12.90
N GLY A 55 -1.11 -6.34 -13.16
CA GLY A 55 -0.30 -7.49 -13.50
C GLY A 55 -0.94 -8.28 -14.64
N PRO A 56 -0.30 -9.38 -15.09
CA PRO A 56 -0.79 -10.17 -16.21
C PRO A 56 -2.10 -10.91 -15.94
N LYS A 57 -2.48 -11.15 -14.66
CA LYS A 57 -3.76 -11.80 -14.32
C LYS A 57 -4.89 -10.81 -14.12
N GLY A 58 -4.59 -9.56 -13.76
CA GLY A 58 -5.63 -8.58 -13.46
C GLY A 58 -5.09 -7.23 -12.98
N LYS A 59 -6.01 -6.41 -12.46
CA LYS A 59 -5.73 -5.08 -11.92
C LYS A 59 -6.19 -4.99 -10.47
N GLY A 60 -5.56 -4.14 -9.69
CA GLY A 60 -5.93 -3.85 -8.33
C GLY A 60 -5.58 -2.43 -7.94
N THR A 61 -5.94 -2.05 -6.72
CA THR A 61 -5.64 -0.73 -6.16
C THR A 61 -5.08 -0.92 -4.75
N ILE A 62 -3.91 -0.37 -4.48
CA ILE A 62 -3.37 -0.31 -3.12
C ILE A 62 -3.98 0.90 -2.43
N TYR A 63 -4.71 0.65 -1.35
CA TYR A 63 -5.20 1.67 -0.44
C TYR A 63 -4.27 1.73 0.76
N VAL A 64 -3.65 2.89 0.97
CA VAL A 64 -2.80 3.15 2.14
C VAL A 64 -3.36 4.32 2.92
N SER A 65 -3.46 4.13 4.23
CA SER A 65 -3.83 5.14 5.21
C SER A 65 -2.75 5.19 6.29
N ALA A 66 -2.10 6.34 6.43
CA ALA A 66 -1.03 6.55 7.38
C ALA A 66 -1.22 7.89 8.10
N ASN A 67 -0.98 7.89 9.41
CA ASN A 67 -1.04 9.08 10.25
C ASN A 67 0.36 9.39 10.77
N LYS A 68 0.81 10.61 10.57
CA LYS A 68 2.06 11.10 11.13
C LYS A 68 1.80 11.66 12.52
N SER A 69 2.55 11.19 13.52
CA SER A 69 2.51 11.71 14.88
C SER A 69 3.91 11.79 15.45
N LEU A 70 4.23 12.90 16.14
CA LEU A 70 5.56 13.15 16.72
C LEU A 70 6.72 12.97 15.72
N GLY A 71 6.49 13.29 14.45
CA GLY A 71 7.49 13.13 13.39
C GLY A 71 7.56 11.73 12.76
N GLN A 72 6.85 10.73 13.30
CA GLN A 72 6.84 9.34 12.85
C GLN A 72 5.58 9.00 12.06
N TRP A 73 5.70 8.17 11.02
CA TRP A 73 4.55 7.67 10.26
C TRP A 73 4.03 6.38 10.88
N ASN A 74 2.74 6.38 11.22
CA ASN A 74 2.02 5.21 11.70
C ASN A 74 1.00 4.77 10.65
N TYR A 75 1.25 3.62 10.02
CA TYR A 75 0.34 3.05 9.04
C TYR A 75 -0.87 2.47 9.76
N SER A 76 -2.05 2.99 9.43
CA SER A 76 -3.33 2.55 10.00
C SER A 76 -4.03 1.56 9.08
N GLY A 77 -3.72 1.59 7.77
CA GLY A 77 -4.20 0.62 6.79
C GLY A 77 -3.25 0.51 5.60
N LEU A 78 -2.99 -0.70 5.15
CA LEU A 78 -2.32 -0.98 3.88
C LEU A 78 -2.95 -2.23 3.28
N VAL A 79 -3.80 -2.05 2.28
CA VAL A 79 -4.62 -3.11 1.71
C VAL A 79 -4.56 -3.04 0.20
N VAL A 80 -4.46 -4.18 -0.46
CA VAL A 80 -4.65 -4.29 -1.91
C VAL A 80 -6.06 -4.78 -2.18
N GLU A 81 -6.84 -4.01 -2.92
CA GLU A 81 -8.12 -4.45 -3.44
C GLU A 81 -7.95 -4.97 -4.87
N VAL A 82 -8.35 -6.22 -5.12
CA VAL A 82 -8.32 -6.84 -6.43
C VAL A 82 -9.56 -6.43 -7.20
N GLY A 83 -9.40 -5.80 -8.37
CA GLY A 83 -10.52 -5.18 -9.09
C GLY A 83 -11.56 -6.16 -9.60
N GLN A 84 -11.18 -7.42 -9.88
CA GLN A 84 -12.11 -8.43 -10.41
C GLN A 84 -12.94 -9.13 -9.32
N THR A 85 -12.35 -9.38 -8.15
CA THR A 85 -12.99 -10.14 -7.07
C THR A 85 -13.42 -9.26 -5.91
N HIS A 86 -13.00 -7.99 -5.89
CA HIS A 86 -13.07 -7.09 -4.73
C HIS A 86 -12.44 -7.69 -3.46
N GLU A 87 -11.57 -8.69 -3.63
CA GLU A 87 -10.82 -9.28 -2.54
C GLU A 87 -9.84 -8.25 -1.98
N ARG A 88 -9.78 -8.18 -0.65
CA ARG A 88 -8.91 -7.26 0.07
C ARG A 88 -7.80 -8.03 0.77
N ILE A 89 -6.57 -7.76 0.33
CA ILE A 89 -5.36 -8.37 0.86
C ILE A 89 -4.71 -7.37 1.81
N ASP A 90 -4.78 -7.65 3.12
CA ASP A 90 -4.11 -6.83 4.13
C ASP A 90 -2.60 -7.10 4.16
N LEU A 91 -1.82 -6.06 3.91
CA LEU A 91 -0.36 -6.10 3.88
C LEU A 91 0.28 -5.68 5.22
N LEU A 92 -0.46 -5.01 6.12
CA LEU A 92 0.07 -4.63 7.44
C LEU A 92 0.27 -5.86 8.32
N GLN A 93 -0.70 -6.76 8.34
CA GLN A 93 -0.63 -7.96 9.19
C GLN A 93 0.46 -8.95 8.74
N ARG A 94 0.84 -8.92 7.46
CA ARG A 94 1.82 -9.83 6.87
C ARG A 94 3.27 -9.35 6.96
N SER A 95 3.47 -8.16 7.50
CA SER A 95 4.80 -7.54 7.60
C SER A 95 5.53 -7.84 8.91
N ALA A 96 4.91 -8.59 9.84
CA ALA A 96 5.64 -9.19 10.95
C ALA A 96 5.98 -10.64 10.56
N PRO A 97 7.26 -11.00 10.33
CA PRO A 97 7.67 -12.34 10.71
C PRO A 97 7.39 -12.45 12.20
N SER A 98 6.43 -13.28 12.57
CA SER A 98 6.24 -13.80 13.92
C SER A 98 7.49 -14.60 14.30
N ASN A 99 8.58 -13.90 14.61
CA ASN A 99 9.78 -14.46 15.18
C ASN A 99 9.66 -14.31 16.70
N SER A 100 8.95 -15.26 17.31
CA SER A 100 8.97 -15.47 18.75
C SER A 100 9.73 -16.77 19.02
N PRO A 101 10.96 -16.71 19.58
CA PRO A 101 11.44 -17.75 20.48
C PRO A 101 10.87 -17.56 21.89
#